data_AF-A0A959XN64-F1
#
_entry.id   AF-A0A959XN64-F1
#
_cell.length_a   1.000
_cell.length_b   1.000
_cell.length_c   1.000
_cell.angle_alpha   90.00
_cell.angle_beta   90.00
_cell.angle_gamma   90.00
#
_symmetry.space_group_name_H-M   'P 1'
#
loop_
_entity.id
_entity.type
_entity.pdbx_description
1 polymer ?
#
loop_
_entity_poly.entity_id
_entity_poly.type
_entity_poly.pdbx_seq_one_letter_code
_entity_poly.pdbx_strand_id
1 'polypeptide(L)'
;MKIVCIGRNYGAHARELGNAVPEEPVVFLKPPSALIAQGGPITLPAFSADVHHEIELVYTIAHRNGHAVPDRVTVGLDLTARDVQQQLKAKGLPWEKAKA
;
A
#
# COMPACT_ATOMS: atom_id res chain seq x y z
N MET A 1 14.03 -7.80 -3.55
CA MET A 1 13.37 -6.49 -3.64
C MET A 1 12.17 -6.48 -2.69
N LYS A 2 11.82 -5.35 -2.09
CA LYS A 2 10.62 -5.20 -1.24
C LYS A 2 9.98 -3.85 -1.52
N ILE A 3 8.68 -3.73 -1.31
CA ILE A 3 7.94 -2.47 -1.42
C ILE A 3 7.42 -2.14 -0.04
N VAL A 4 7.83 -0.98 0.50
CA VAL A 4 7.42 -0.51 1.83
C VAL A 4 6.37 0.57 1.63
N CYS A 5 5.21 0.38 2.25
CA CYS A 5 4.05 1.25 2.10
C CYS A 5 3.70 1.91 3.44
N ILE A 6 3.20 3.14 3.38
CA ILE A 6 2.81 3.92 4.56
C ILE A 6 1.31 4.20 4.53
N GLY A 7 0.57 3.66 5.50
CA GLY A 7 -0.85 3.90 5.65
C GLY A 7 -1.13 5.20 6.42
N ARG A 8 -2.26 5.85 6.08
CA ARG A 8 -2.78 7.05 6.77
C ARG A 8 -1.84 8.26 6.75
N ASN A 9 -1.04 8.40 5.69
CA ASN A 9 -0.09 9.50 5.53
C ASN A 9 -0.73 10.82 5.05
N TYR A 10 -2.04 10.81 4.73
CA TYR A 10 -2.81 11.99 4.38
C TYR A 10 -3.96 12.17 5.38
N GLY A 11 -3.98 13.30 6.10
CA GLY A 11 -4.96 13.54 7.16
C GLY A 11 -6.42 13.51 6.69
N ALA A 12 -6.69 13.95 5.45
CA ALA A 12 -8.02 13.86 4.85
C ALA A 12 -8.45 12.40 4.64
N HIS A 13 -7.56 11.56 4.11
CA HIS A 13 -7.83 10.15 3.87
C HIS A 13 -7.99 9.34 5.16
N ALA A 14 -7.22 9.67 6.21
CA ALA A 14 -7.41 9.07 7.53
C ALA A 14 -8.83 9.31 8.06
N ARG A 15 -9.34 10.54 7.95
CA ARG A 15 -10.70 10.93 8.37
C ARG A 15 -11.78 10.29 7.50
N GLU A 16 -11.60 10.25 6.18
CA GLU A 16 -12.51 9.58 5.22
C GLU A 16 -12.82 8.14 5.66
N LEU A 17 -11.79 7.42 6.09
CA LEU A 17 -11.90 6.03 6.54
C LEU A 17 -12.24 5.88 8.04
N GLY A 18 -12.64 6.96 8.71
CA GLY A 18 -12.99 6.96 10.14
C GLY A 18 -11.84 6.63 11.09
N ASN A 19 -10.59 6.87 10.68
CA ASN A 19 -9.41 6.59 11.50
C ASN A 19 -8.78 7.88 12.06
N ALA A 20 -8.19 7.77 13.25
CA ALA A 20 -7.27 8.79 13.74
C ALA A 20 -5.98 8.83 12.89
N VAL A 21 -5.39 10.02 12.78
CA VAL A 21 -4.02 10.19 12.27
C VAL A 21 -3.09 9.58 13.33
N PRO A 22 -2.26 8.59 12.96
CA PRO A 22 -1.40 7.93 13.92
C PRO A 22 -0.21 8.82 14.31
N GLU A 23 0.29 8.65 15.53
CA GLU A 23 1.52 9.34 15.99
C GLU A 23 2.77 8.79 15.28
N GLU A 24 2.77 7.48 15.00
CA GLU A 24 3.82 6.77 14.28
C GLU A 24 3.31 6.21 12.94
N PRO A 25 4.14 6.14 11.88
CA PRO A 25 3.72 5.63 10.58
C PRO A 25 3.18 4.19 10.64
N VAL A 26 2.02 3.95 10.03
CA VAL A 26 1.53 2.58 9.82
C VAL A 26 2.28 1.99 8.63
N VAL A 27 3.12 0.98 8.88
CA VAL A 27 3.96 0.36 7.85
C VAL A 27 3.45 -1.02 7.47
N PHE A 28 3.40 -1.31 6.18
CA PHE A 28 3.16 -2.65 5.65
C PHE A 28 4.00 -2.89 4.39
N LEU A 29 4.02 -4.13 3.91
CA LEU A 29 4.84 -4.55 2.79
C LEU A 29 3.99 -5.09 1.65
N LYS A 30 4.44 -4.85 0.42
CA LYS A 30 4.02 -5.62 -0.76
C LYS A 30 5.20 -6.41 -1.33
N PRO A 31 4.99 -7.65 -1.77
CA PRO A 31 6.02 -8.44 -2.42
C PRO A 31 6.30 -7.91 -3.84
N PRO A 32 7.47 -8.21 -4.44
CA PRO A 32 7.73 -7.88 -5.83
C PRO A 32 6.71 -8.47 -6.82
N SER A 33 6.07 -9.58 -6.47
CA SER A 33 5.00 -10.20 -7.26
C SER A 33 3.73 -9.35 -7.36
N ALA A 34 3.56 -8.32 -6.52
CA ALA A 34 2.45 -7.38 -6.62
C ALA A 34 2.65 -6.32 -7.72
N LEU A 35 3.84 -6.24 -8.33
CA LEU A 35 4.11 -5.31 -9.43
C LEU A 35 3.56 -5.87 -10.74
N ILE A 36 2.84 -5.02 -11.46
CA ILE A 36 2.38 -5.30 -12.82
C ILE A 36 3.38 -4.66 -13.80
N ALA A 37 3.74 -5.39 -14.85
CA ALA A 37 4.57 -4.85 -15.93
C ALA A 37 3.86 -3.66 -16.59
N GLN A 38 4.63 -2.69 -17.09
CA GLN A 38 4.05 -1.50 -17.73
C GLN A 38 3.11 -1.91 -18.88
N GLY A 39 1.87 -1.41 -18.84
CA GLY A 39 0.82 -1.76 -19.82
C GLY A 39 0.16 -3.13 -19.60
N GLY A 40 0.56 -3.87 -18.57
CA GLY A 40 -0.10 -5.12 -18.18
C GLY A 40 -1.51 -4.87 -17.61
N PRO A 41 -2.44 -5.83 -17.77
CA PRO A 41 -3.79 -5.68 -17.25
C PRO A 41 -3.82 -5.73 -15.71
N ILE A 42 -4.73 -4.98 -15.11
CA ILE A 42 -5.07 -5.12 -13.69
C ILE A 42 -6.09 -6.24 -13.55
N THR A 43 -5.71 -7.33 -12.88
CA THR A 43 -6.61 -8.43 -12.52
C THR A 43 -7.05 -8.28 -11.08
N LEU A 44 -8.35 -8.10 -10.85
CA LEU A 44 -8.89 -7.99 -9.50
C LEU A 44 -8.95 -9.36 -8.81
N PRO A 45 -8.66 -9.45 -7.50
CA PRO A 45 -8.71 -10.70 -6.77
C PRO A 45 -10.13 -11.25 -6.68
N ALA A 46 -10.33 -12.51 -7.10
CA ALA A 46 -11.64 -13.17 -7.09
C ALA A 46 -12.25 -13.36 -5.69
N PHE A 47 -11.46 -13.18 -4.62
CA PHE A 47 -11.89 -13.33 -3.24
C PHE A 47 -12.43 -12.04 -2.60
N SER A 48 -12.45 -10.93 -3.35
CA SER A 48 -12.95 -9.62 -2.88
C SER A 48 -14.09 -9.15 -3.77
N ALA A 49 -15.09 -8.54 -3.15
CA ALA A 49 -16.20 -7.89 -3.85
C ALA A 49 -16.02 -6.36 -3.91
N ASP A 50 -15.03 -5.81 -3.21
CA ASP A 50 -14.82 -4.38 -3.05
C ASP A 50 -13.33 -4.04 -3.11
N VAL A 51 -12.86 -3.62 -4.29
CA VAL A 51 -11.46 -3.27 -4.52
C VAL A 51 -11.34 -1.77 -4.76
N HIS A 52 -10.61 -1.10 -3.88
CA HIS A 52 -10.33 0.33 -3.97
C HIS A 52 -9.02 0.60 -4.69
N HIS A 53 -8.96 1.72 -5.41
CA HIS A 53 -7.72 2.31 -5.89
C HIS A 53 -7.22 3.38 -4.91
N GLU A 54 -5.95 3.32 -4.53
CA GLU A 54 -5.26 4.35 -3.73
C GLU A 54 -4.06 4.84 -4.54
N ILE A 55 -4.09 6.09 -5.02
CA ILE A 55 -2.99 6.66 -5.80
C ILE A 55 -1.90 7.19 -4.87
N GLU A 56 -0.65 6.80 -5.12
CA GLU A 56 0.46 7.10 -4.23
C GLU A 56 1.71 7.55 -5.00
N LEU A 57 2.52 8.40 -4.36
CA LEU A 57 3.88 8.66 -4.80
C LEU A 57 4.78 7.48 -4.42
N VAL A 58 5.50 6.94 -5.41
CA VAL A 58 6.38 5.79 -5.23
C VAL A 58 7.81 6.23 -5.48
N TYR A 59 8.70 5.94 -4.53
CA TYR A 59 10.12 6.23 -4.63
C TYR A 59 10.94 4.96 -4.79
N THR A 60 11.89 4.96 -5.73
CA THR A 60 12.97 3.97 -5.70
C THR A 60 14.03 4.43 -4.71
N ILE A 61 14.58 3.49 -3.95
CA ILE A 61 15.62 3.75 -2.96
C ILE A 61 16.96 3.25 -3.49
N ALA A 62 17.94 4.15 -3.59
CA ALA A 62 19.32 3.82 -3.88
C ALA A 62 20.15 3.81 -2.58
N HIS A 63 21.26 3.08 -2.58
CA HIS A 63 22.24 3.12 -1.50
C HIS A 63 23.46 3.91 -1.96
N ARG A 64 23.74 5.05 -1.31
CA ARG A 64 24.90 5.92 -1.62
C ARG A 64 25.66 6.18 -0.32
N ASN A 65 26.96 5.93 -0.31
CA ASN A 65 27.82 6.10 0.87
C ASN A 65 27.29 5.43 2.16
N GLY A 66 26.66 4.26 2.03
CA GLY A 66 26.06 3.54 3.17
C GLY A 66 24.67 4.00 3.60
N HIS A 67 24.11 5.05 2.98
CA HIS A 67 22.78 5.59 3.30
C HIS A 67 21.74 5.25 2.23
N ALA A 68 20.51 4.95 2.67
CA ALA A 68 19.36 4.81 1.80
C ALA A 68 18.84 6.21 1.42
N VAL A 69 18.76 6.50 0.12
CA VAL A 69 18.31 7.80 -0.41
C VAL A 69 17.27 7.61 -1.50
N PRO A 70 16.21 8.44 -1.56
CA PRO A 70 15.31 8.47 -2.71
C PRO A 70 16.08 8.76 -4.00
N ASP A 71 15.79 8.03 -5.07
CA ASP A 71 16.51 8.13 -6.34
C ASP A 71 15.59 8.58 -7.48
N ARG A 72 14.48 7.87 -7.69
CA ARG A 72 13.45 8.24 -8.68
C ARG A 72 12.09 8.28 -8.03
N VAL A 73 11.18 9.03 -8.64
CA VAL A 73 9.77 9.12 -8.25
C VAL A 73 8.88 8.73 -9.41
N THR A 74 7.78 8.04 -9.10
CA THR A 74 6.70 7.72 -10.02
C THR A 74 5.37 7.73 -9.26
N VAL A 75 4.29 7.42 -9.96
CA VAL A 75 2.97 7.19 -9.38
C VAL A 75 2.68 5.69 -9.38
N GLY A 76 2.10 5.19 -8.30
CA GLY A 76 1.62 3.82 -8.18
C GLY A 76 0.18 3.75 -7.67
N LEU A 77 -0.45 2.59 -7.85
CA LEU A 77 -1.75 2.28 -7.26
C LEU A 77 -1.57 1.23 -6.18
N ASP A 78 -1.85 1.59 -4.95
CA ASP A 78 -2.01 0.65 -3.84
C ASP A 78 -3.44 0.05 -3.87
N LEU A 79 -3.64 -0.89 -4.80
CA LEU A 79 -4.89 -1.63 -4.87
C LEU A 79 -5.13 -2.39 -3.57
N THR A 80 -6.36 -2.26 -3.05
CA THR A 80 -6.73 -2.76 -1.74
C THR A 80 -8.08 -3.47 -1.81
N ALA A 81 -8.12 -4.75 -1.46
CA ALA A 81 -9.39 -5.45 -1.21
C ALA A 81 -9.98 -4.93 0.12
N ARG A 82 -10.85 -3.91 0.03
CA ARG A 82 -11.26 -3.10 1.16
C ARG A 82 -12.10 -3.89 2.15
N ASP A 83 -13.05 -4.65 1.63
CA ASP A 83 -13.88 -5.60 2.39
C ASP A 83 -13.00 -6.55 3.24
N VAL A 84 -11.97 -7.14 2.62
CA VAL A 84 -11.03 -8.03 3.30
C VAL A 84 -10.21 -7.27 4.35
N GLN A 85 -9.70 -6.08 4.02
CA GLN A 85 -8.91 -5.28 4.95
C GLN A 85 -9.72 -4.90 6.21
N GLN A 86 -10.99 -4.52 6.06
CA GLN A 86 -11.85 -4.19 7.19
C GLN A 86 -12.03 -5.40 8.12
N GLN A 87 -12.27 -6.59 7.57
CA GLN A 87 -12.38 -7.82 8.35
C GLN A 87 -11.09 -8.15 9.10
N LEU A 88 -9.93 -7.96 8.46
CA LEU A 88 -8.62 -8.20 9.08
C LEU A 88 -8.34 -7.19 10.20
N LYS A 89 -8.60 -5.90 9.97
CA LYS A 89 -8.49 -4.84 10.99
C LYS A 89 -9.35 -5.14 12.22
N ALA A 90 -10.61 -5.54 12.02
CA ALA A 90 -11.52 -5.85 13.12
C ALA A 90 -11.04 -7.02 14.00
N LYS A 91 -10.26 -7.95 13.42
CA LYS A 91 -9.69 -9.12 14.12
C LYS A 91 -8.25 -8.91 14.58
N GLY A 92 -7.65 -7.74 14.33
CA GLY A 92 -6.23 -7.50 14.60
C GLY A 92 -5.29 -8.40 13.80
N LEU A 93 -5.71 -8.83 12.60
CA LEU A 93 -4.95 -9.75 11.75
C LEU A 93 -4.05 -9.01 10.75
N PRO A 94 -3.01 -9.68 10.23
CA PRO A 94 -2.12 -9.13 9.20
C PRO A 94 -2.86 -8.75 7.92
N TRP A 95 -2.38 -7.73 7.20
CA TRP A 95 -3.10 -7.11 6.06
C TRP A 95 -2.76 -7.71 4.70
N GLU A 96 -1.85 -8.68 4.64
CA GLU A 96 -1.27 -9.22 3.41
C GLU A 96 -2.36 -9.72 2.45
N LYS A 97 -3.39 -10.43 2.93
CA LYS A 97 -4.49 -10.89 2.07
C LYS A 97 -5.23 -9.74 1.35
N ALA A 98 -5.22 -8.53 1.92
CA ALA A 98 -5.86 -7.37 1.34
C ALA A 98 -4.92 -6.44 0.55
N LYS A 99 -3.61 -6.53 0.80
CA LYS A 99 -2.60 -5.58 0.30
C LYS A 99 -1.51 -6.22 -0.56
N ALA A 100 -1.28 -7.54 -0.54
CA ALA A 100 -0.10 -8.21 -1.12
C ALA A 100 -0.44 -9.27 -2.17
#